data_AF-A0A7R9UHI6-F1
#
_entry.id   AF-A0A7R9UHI6-F1
#
_cell.length_a   1.000
_cell.length_b   1.000
_cell.length_c   1.000
_cell.angle_alpha   90.00
_cell.angle_beta   90.00
_cell.angle_gamma   90.00
#
_symmetry.space_group_name_H-M   'P 1'
#
loop_
_entity.id
_entity.type
_entity.pdbx_description
1 polymer ?
#
loop_
_entity_poly.entity_id
_entity_poly.type
_entity_poly.pdbx_seq_one_letter_code
_entity_poly.pdbx_strand_id
1 'polypeptide(L)'
;GEPLRIHYSVVLDDFSDILLPRNMVIVSFPTVLDRTLAPPGHHVVHAYYAADEEYGAWEGLDRRSAEYAALKEERGANLWRALERIVPDIRSRVVEELVASPLTHERFLRRPRGTYG
;
A
#
# COMPACT_ATOMS: atom_id res chain seq x y z
N GLY A 1 -14.42 17.12 -10.74
CA GLY A 1 -13.39 16.70 -9.77
C GLY A 1 -12.06 17.28 -10.18
N GLU A 2 -11.15 17.51 -9.23
CA GLU A 2 -9.77 17.89 -9.54
C GLU A 2 -9.06 16.79 -10.36
N PRO A 3 -8.11 17.14 -11.25
CA PRO A 3 -7.34 16.16 -11.97
C PRO A 3 -6.44 15.34 -11.03
N LEU A 4 -6.26 14.06 -11.35
CA LEU A 4 -5.36 13.17 -10.62
C LEU A 4 -3.90 13.66 -10.72
N ARG A 5 -3.21 13.67 -9.58
CA ARG A 5 -1.79 14.02 -9.48
C ARG A 5 -0.95 12.76 -9.40
N ILE A 6 0.35 12.92 -9.61
CA ILE A 6 1.28 11.78 -9.63
C ILE A 6 1.53 11.26 -8.21
N HIS A 7 1.69 12.14 -7.23
CA HIS A 7 2.06 11.80 -5.85
C HIS A 7 1.11 12.42 -4.83
N TYR A 8 0.80 11.63 -3.81
CA TYR A 8 0.04 12.04 -2.63
C TYR A 8 0.77 11.55 -1.38
N SER A 9 0.81 12.40 -0.35
CA SER A 9 1.12 12.03 1.02
C SER A 9 -0.15 12.13 1.82
N VAL A 10 -0.62 11.01 2.37
CA VAL A 10 -1.87 10.94 3.11
C VAL A 10 -1.57 10.63 4.57
N VAL A 11 -2.01 11.51 5.46
CA VAL A 11 -2.01 11.26 6.90
C VAL A 11 -3.42 10.85 7.30
N LEU A 12 -3.58 9.65 7.86
CA LEU A 12 -4.89 9.05 8.12
C LEU A 12 -5.57 9.61 9.36
N ASP A 13 -4.87 9.65 10.49
CA ASP A 13 -5.48 9.89 11.78
C ASP A 13 -5.10 11.28 12.32
N ASP A 14 -3.84 11.49 12.71
CA ASP A 14 -3.40 12.75 13.32
C ASP A 14 -2.26 13.41 12.53
N PHE A 15 -2.49 14.64 12.06
CA PHE A 15 -1.47 15.46 11.38
C PHE A 15 -0.41 16.01 12.34
N SER A 16 -0.69 16.09 13.64
CA SER A 16 0.25 16.56 14.66
C SER A 16 1.27 15.49 15.06
N ASP A 17 0.98 14.21 14.80
CA ASP A 17 1.90 13.09 15.01
C ASP A 17 1.92 12.13 13.82
N ILE A 18 2.68 12.53 12.79
CA ILE A 18 2.85 11.73 11.57
C ILE A 18 3.63 10.41 11.79
N LEU A 19 4.29 10.25 12.94
CA LEU A 19 5.10 9.06 13.27
C LEU A 19 4.26 7.93 13.86
N LEU A 20 2.98 8.17 14.15
CA LEU A 20 2.06 7.12 14.57
C LEU A 20 2.13 5.93 13.60
N PRO A 21 2.20 4.69 14.10
CA PRO A 21 2.31 3.50 13.26
C PRO A 21 1.22 3.47 12.18
N ARG A 22 1.63 3.33 10.91
CA ARG A 22 0.73 3.23 9.76
C ARG A 22 -0.19 4.45 9.56
N ASN A 23 0.18 5.63 10.08
CA ASN A 23 -0.58 6.87 9.93
C ASN A 23 -0.29 7.57 8.59
N MET A 24 0.96 7.54 8.13
CA MET A 24 1.37 8.19 6.88
C MET A 24 1.52 7.18 5.74
N VAL A 25 0.81 7.42 4.63
CA VAL A 25 0.84 6.61 3.42
C VAL A 25 1.29 7.47 2.24
N ILE A 26 2.21 6.94 1.44
CA ILE A 26 2.61 7.52 0.16
C ILE A 26 1.86 6.79 -0.94
N VAL A 27 1.27 7.54 -1.86
CA VAL A 27 0.53 7.01 -3.02
C VAL A 27 1.07 7.62 -4.29
N SER A 28 1.34 6.76 -5.28
CA SER A 28 1.84 7.14 -6.60
C SER A 28 0.95 6.60 -7.72
N PHE A 29 0.58 7.47 -8.66
CA PHE A 29 -0.11 7.14 -9.92
C PHE A 29 0.83 7.38 -11.11
N PRO A 30 1.77 6.47 -11.40
CA PRO A 30 2.78 6.69 -12.45
C PRO A 30 2.17 6.86 -13.85
N THR A 31 0.98 6.31 -14.08
CA THR A 31 0.22 6.44 -15.32
C THR A 31 -0.24 7.86 -15.65
N VAL A 32 -0.17 8.79 -14.68
CA VAL A 32 -0.35 10.22 -14.94
C VAL A 32 0.79 10.78 -15.80
N LEU A 33 2.01 10.25 -15.64
CA LEU A 33 3.17 10.62 -16.46
C LEU A 33 3.25 9.79 -17.74
N ASP A 34 3.04 8.48 -17.63
CA ASP A 34 3.18 7.55 -18.75
C ASP A 34 1.99 6.60 -18.81
N ARG A 35 1.07 6.88 -19.75
CA ARG A 35 -0.14 6.08 -19.96
C ARG A 35 0.14 4.67 -20.48
N THR A 36 1.35 4.38 -20.96
CA THR A 36 1.70 3.04 -21.47
C THR A 36 1.93 2.01 -20.36
N LEU A 37 2.03 2.46 -19.09
CA LEU A 37 2.21 1.60 -17.93
C LEU A 37 0.93 0.83 -17.52
N ALA A 38 -0.21 1.12 -18.15
CA ALA A 38 -1.46 0.41 -17.95
C ALA A 38 -2.20 0.19 -19.27
N PRO A 39 -3.13 -0.78 -19.33
CA PRO A 39 -4.10 -0.85 -20.41
C PRO A 39 -4.88 0.46 -20.57
N PRO A 40 -5.39 0.77 -21.77
CA PRO A 40 -6.23 1.94 -21.99
C PRO A 40 -7.40 2.02 -20.99
N GLY A 41 -7.64 3.21 -20.46
CA GLY A 41 -8.70 3.47 -19.48
C GLY A 41 -8.37 3.08 -18.03
N HIS A 42 -7.16 2.56 -17.76
CA HIS A 42 -6.75 2.13 -16.42
C HIS A 42 -5.59 2.96 -15.89
N HIS A 43 -5.45 2.97 -14.56
CA HIS A 43 -4.31 3.52 -13.85
C HIS A 43 -3.61 2.41 -13.05
N VAL A 44 -2.29 2.38 -13.07
CA VAL A 44 -1.51 1.73 -12.01
C VAL A 44 -1.45 2.69 -10.83
N VAL A 45 -1.67 2.14 -9.63
CA VAL A 45 -1.45 2.83 -8.36
C VAL A 45 -0.51 1.99 -7.50
N HIS A 46 0.40 2.66 -6.80
CA HIS A 46 1.28 2.04 -5.84
C HIS A 46 1.18 2.82 -4.51
N ALA A 47 0.89 2.12 -3.42
CA ALA A 47 0.69 2.72 -2.11
C ALA A 47 1.46 1.95 -1.04
N TYR A 48 2.15 2.67 -0.15
CA TYR A 48 2.97 2.09 0.91
C TYR A 48 3.04 3.01 2.13
N TYR A 49 3.32 2.44 3.31
CA TYR A 49 3.54 3.22 4.52
C TYR A 49 4.85 3.98 4.42
N ALA A 50 4.86 5.24 4.86
CA ALA A 50 6.09 6.04 4.90
C ALA A 50 7.11 5.52 5.93
N ALA A 51 6.62 4.77 6.94
CA ALA A 51 7.43 4.09 7.93
C ALA A 51 7.47 2.57 7.67
N ASP A 52 8.53 1.92 8.12
CA ASP A 52 8.69 0.47 8.03
C ASP A 52 7.60 -0.27 8.81
N GLU A 53 7.10 -1.35 8.22
CA GLU A 53 6.23 -2.30 8.90
C GLU A 53 7.06 -3.18 9.85
N GLU A 54 6.59 -3.33 11.09
CA GLU A 54 7.29 -4.10 12.10
C GLU A 54 7.36 -5.59 11.73
N TYR A 55 8.57 -6.08 11.44
CA TYR A 55 8.80 -7.47 11.05
C TYR A 55 8.33 -8.49 12.10
N GLY A 56 8.44 -8.15 13.39
CA GLY A 56 8.11 -9.05 14.50
C GLY A 56 6.67 -9.56 14.46
N ALA A 57 5.72 -8.75 13.95
CA ALA A 57 4.33 -9.18 13.79
C ALA A 57 4.15 -10.29 12.74
N TRP A 58 5.13 -10.46 11.85
CA TRP A 58 5.10 -11.43 10.75
C TRP A 58 6.02 -12.61 10.98
N GLU A 59 6.96 -12.51 11.92
CA GLU A 59 7.99 -13.50 12.16
C GLU A 59 7.37 -14.85 12.54
N GLY A 60 7.82 -15.92 11.88
CA GLY A 60 7.34 -17.28 12.13
C GLY A 60 5.96 -17.61 11.56
N LEU A 61 5.23 -16.65 10.97
CA LEU A 61 3.97 -16.95 10.29
C LEU A 61 4.18 -17.79 9.03
N ASP A 62 3.35 -18.82 8.84
CA ASP A 62 3.27 -19.50 7.55
C ASP A 62 2.51 -18.61 6.55
N ARG A 63 3.16 -18.28 5.44
CA ARG A 63 2.61 -17.44 4.36
C ARG A 63 1.36 -18.03 3.68
N ARG A 64 1.00 -19.28 3.99
CA ARG A 64 -0.23 -19.94 3.50
C ARG A 64 -1.32 -20.03 4.57
N SER A 65 -1.05 -19.56 5.79
CA SER A 65 -1.97 -19.68 6.91
C SER A 65 -3.06 -18.60 6.85
N ALA A 66 -4.16 -18.87 7.55
CA ALA A 66 -5.26 -17.92 7.69
C ALA A 66 -4.84 -16.70 8.51
N GLU A 67 -3.98 -16.88 9.51
CA GLU A 67 -3.44 -15.83 10.37
C GLU A 67 -2.60 -14.84 9.57
N TYR A 68 -1.74 -15.34 8.68
CA TYR A 68 -0.98 -14.49 7.77
C TYR A 68 -1.89 -13.71 6.81
N ALA A 69 -2.91 -14.36 6.25
CA ALA A 69 -3.87 -13.71 5.38
C ALA A 69 -4.67 -12.61 6.10
N ALA A 70 -5.14 -12.89 7.32
CA ALA A 70 -5.89 -11.95 8.14
C ALA A 70 -5.03 -10.73 8.55
N LEU A 71 -3.78 -10.97 8.99
CA LEU A 71 -2.86 -9.87 9.30
C LEU A 71 -2.59 -9.02 8.06
N LYS A 72 -2.42 -9.65 6.89
CA LYS A 72 -2.20 -8.93 5.64
C LYS A 72 -3.39 -8.07 5.21
N GLU A 73 -4.60 -8.54 5.44
CA GLU A 73 -5.82 -7.76 5.22
C GLU A 73 -5.92 -6.58 6.21
N GLU A 74 -5.72 -6.84 7.51
CA GLU A 74 -5.70 -5.81 8.55
C GLU A 74 -4.66 -4.72 8.24
N ARG A 75 -3.44 -5.13 7.91
CA ARG A 75 -2.35 -4.22 7.55
C ARG A 75 -2.55 -3.56 6.19
N GLY A 76 -3.36 -4.11 5.29
CA GLY A 76 -3.73 -3.48 4.03
C GLY A 76 -4.84 -2.43 4.16
N ALA A 77 -5.66 -2.51 5.20
CA ALA A 77 -6.85 -1.67 5.36
C ALA A 77 -6.55 -0.17 5.38
N ASN A 78 -5.46 0.26 6.02
CA ASN A 78 -5.07 1.66 6.06
C ASN A 78 -4.57 2.19 4.70
N LEU A 79 -3.93 1.35 3.88
CA LEU A 79 -3.56 1.72 2.50
C LEU A 79 -4.82 2.00 1.67
N TRP A 80 -5.85 1.16 1.82
CA TRP A 80 -7.15 1.41 1.19
C TRP A 80 -7.83 2.68 1.66
N ARG A 81 -7.85 2.94 2.98
CA ARG A 81 -8.38 4.21 3.52
C ARG A 81 -7.68 5.42 2.90
N ALA A 82 -6.36 5.34 2.65
CA ALA A 82 -5.62 6.41 2.02
C ALA A 82 -6.01 6.59 0.54
N LEU A 83 -6.16 5.48 -0.20
CA LEU A 83 -6.61 5.50 -1.60
C LEU A 83 -8.02 6.09 -1.76
N GLU A 84 -8.95 5.74 -0.87
CA GLU A 84 -10.33 6.24 -0.87
C GLU A 84 -10.41 7.75 -0.60
N ARG A 85 -9.44 8.35 0.09
CA ARG A 85 -9.35 9.82 0.22
C ARG A 85 -9.01 10.53 -1.08
N ILE A 86 -8.36 9.83 -2.00
CA ILE A 86 -7.94 10.37 -3.31
C ILE A 86 -9.00 10.03 -4.37
N VAL A 87 -9.48 8.79 -4.38
CA VAL A 87 -10.48 8.27 -5.32
C VAL A 87 -11.55 7.52 -4.50
N PRO A 88 -12.66 8.17 -4.11
CA PRO A 88 -13.62 7.63 -3.15
C PRO A 88 -14.25 6.27 -3.49
N ASP A 89 -14.38 5.95 -4.78
CA ASP A 89 -14.99 4.71 -5.25
C ASP A 89 -13.96 3.71 -5.81
N ILE A 90 -12.67 3.89 -5.50
CA ILE A 90 -11.57 3.12 -6.09
C ILE A 90 -11.75 1.60 -5.97
N ARG A 91 -12.24 1.11 -4.82
CA ARG A 91 -12.45 -0.33 -4.60
C ARG A 91 -13.37 -0.97 -5.64
N SER A 92 -14.37 -0.24 -6.12
CA SER A 92 -15.31 -0.72 -7.14
C SER A 92 -14.73 -0.72 -8.56
N ARG A 93 -13.57 -0.08 -8.76
CA ARG A 93 -12.87 0.09 -10.04
C ARG A 93 -11.65 -0.81 -10.19
N VAL A 94 -11.24 -1.47 -9.12
CA VAL A 94 -10.05 -2.33 -9.09
C VAL A 94 -10.32 -3.58 -9.93
N VAL A 95 -9.45 -3.81 -10.90
CA VAL A 95 -9.48 -5.01 -11.74
C VAL A 95 -8.41 -6.03 -11.33
N GLU A 96 -7.35 -5.57 -10.67
CA GLU A 96 -6.23 -6.40 -10.19
C GLU A 96 -5.65 -5.79 -8.91
N GLU A 97 -5.34 -6.63 -7.92
CA GLU A 97 -4.79 -6.22 -6.63
C GLU A 97 -3.60 -7.11 -6.23
N LEU A 98 -2.49 -6.48 -5.85
CA LEU A 98 -1.32 -7.16 -5.30
C LEU A 98 -0.90 -6.46 -4.00
N VAL A 99 -1.13 -7.13 -2.87
CA VAL A 99 -0.65 -6.66 -1.56
C VAL A 99 0.65 -7.36 -1.23
N ALA A 100 1.64 -6.63 -0.70
CA ALA A 100 2.89 -7.18 -0.19
C ALA A 100 2.97 -7.07 1.34
N SER A 101 3.87 -7.84 1.94
CA SER A 101 4.19 -7.86 3.36
C SER A 101 5.71 -8.00 3.54
N PRO A 102 6.27 -7.82 4.74
CA PRO A 102 7.69 -8.07 4.96
C PRO A 102 8.13 -9.49 4.53
N LEU A 103 7.35 -10.53 4.82
CA LEU A 103 7.64 -11.89 4.34
C LEU A 103 7.57 -12.02 2.80
N THR A 104 6.76 -11.20 2.14
CA THR A 104 6.72 -11.14 0.67
C THR A 104 8.04 -10.57 0.13
N HIS A 105 8.51 -9.46 0.70
CA HIS A 105 9.77 -8.82 0.31
C HIS A 105 10.98 -9.68 0.62
N GLU A 106 11.03 -10.34 1.78
CA GLU A 106 12.11 -11.25 2.12
C GLU A 106 12.22 -12.38 1.08
N ARG A 107 11.10 -13.01 0.74
CA ARG A 107 11.06 -14.10 -0.23
C ARG A 107 11.48 -13.67 -1.63
N PHE A 108 10.86 -12.63 -2.17
CA PHE A 108 10.96 -12.31 -3.59
C PHE A 108 12.10 -11.33 -3.91
N LEU A 109 12.47 -10.49 -2.94
CA LEU A 109 13.48 -9.43 -3.12
C LEU A 109 14.75 -9.68 -2.30
N ARG A 110 14.80 -10.73 -1.48
CA ARG A 110 15.93 -11.06 -0.59
C ARG A 110 16.32 -9.91 0.34
N ARG A 111 15.33 -9.11 0.75
CA ARG A 111 15.52 -8.01 1.70
C ARG A 111 15.57 -8.57 3.13
N PRO A 112 16.65 -8.34 3.90
CA PRO A 112 16.72 -8.76 5.29
C PRO A 112 15.55 -8.19 6.07
N ARG A 113 14.77 -9.05 6.74
CA ARG A 113 13.56 -8.65 7.48
C ARG A 113 12.55 -7.86 6.62
N GLY A 114 12.53 -8.11 5.31
CA GLY A 114 11.46 -7.65 4.44
C GLY A 114 11.33 -6.13 4.28
N THR A 115 12.39 -5.37 4.52
CA THR A 115 12.38 -3.90 4.41
C THR A 115 11.93 -3.46 3.02
N TYR A 116 11.17 -2.36 2.98
CA TYR A 116 10.66 -1.75 1.76
C TYR A 116 11.17 -0.31 1.67
N GLY A 117 12.09 -0.06 0.73
CA GLY A 117 12.83 1.20 0.61
C GLY A 117 14.20 0.96 -0.01
#